data_AF-A0A9W8E8I1-F1
#
_entry.id   AF-A0A9W8E8I1-F1
#
_cell.length_a   1.000
_cell.length_b   1.000
_cell.length_c   1.000
_cell.angle_alpha   90.00
_cell.angle_beta   90.00
_cell.angle_gamma   90.00
#
_symmetry.space_group_name_H-M   'P 1'
#
loop_
_entity.id
_entity.type
_entity.pdbx_description
1 polymer ?
#
loop_
_entity_poly.entity_id
_entity_poly.type
_entity_poly.pdbx_seq_one_letter_code
_entity_poly.pdbx_strand_id
1 'polypeptide(L)'
;MSTVILLSRIGQGLFNIRSVAALVPLFLLMVTLLGVCFYLTRGNKQVASLMYAGWPPLIFALVATSIAGVLLRTHVHTFAALAPLLPVLNGTIGNVCTIYASRISTHLHAGTCERYNPVMWILFSINLPVHWFFLLFVHILHLAHGSLDWKLWCLYTTACAIIMLGMLLLARYLTVGLWKRNYDPDNYTNPFLYRLWTMVSETTT
;
A
#
# COMPACT_ATOMS: atom_id res chain seq x y z
N MET A 1 -12.70 3.63 19.05
CA MET A 1 -13.57 2.76 19.89
C MET A 1 -15.00 2.69 19.36
N SER A 2 -15.62 3.81 18.94
CA SER A 2 -17.00 3.87 18.43
C SER A 2 -17.24 3.07 17.13
N THR A 3 -16.30 3.11 16.18
CA THR A 3 -16.42 2.41 14.89
C THR A 3 -16.32 0.88 15.04
N VAL A 4 -15.45 0.40 15.93
CA VAL A 4 -15.28 -1.03 16.22
C VAL A 4 -16.51 -1.59 16.93
N ILE A 5 -17.12 -0.82 17.84
CA ILE A 5 -18.38 -1.22 18.51
C ILE A 5 -19.53 -1.28 17.51
N LEU A 6 -19.61 -0.33 16.58
CA LEU A 6 -20.63 -0.35 15.51
C LEU A 6 -20.46 -1.56 14.60
N LEU A 7 -19.24 -1.83 14.15
CA LEU A 7 -18.88 -3.01 13.35
C LEU A 7 -19.18 -4.31 14.10
N SER A 8 -18.87 -4.37 15.39
CA SER A 8 -19.14 -5.53 16.24
C SER A 8 -20.63 -5.81 16.41
N ARG A 9 -21.47 -4.76 16.58
CA ARG A 9 -22.93 -4.92 16.70
C ARG A 9 -23.58 -5.33 15.39
N ILE A 10 -23.16 -4.74 14.27
CA ILE A 10 -23.62 -5.14 12.94
C ILE A 10 -23.17 -6.58 12.65
N GLY A 11 -21.93 -6.92 12.98
CA GLY A 11 -21.37 -8.26 12.85
C GLY A 11 -22.10 -9.30 13.69
N GLN A 12 -22.45 -9.01 14.94
CA GLN A 12 -23.25 -9.89 15.81
C GLN A 12 -24.68 -10.08 15.27
N GLY A 13 -25.30 -9.02 14.73
CA GLY A 13 -26.59 -9.11 14.05
C GLY A 13 -26.53 -10.02 12.81
N LEU A 14 -25.46 -9.93 12.02
CA LEU A 14 -25.24 -10.78 10.85
C LEU A 14 -24.92 -12.23 11.21
N PHE A 15 -24.16 -12.46 12.30
CA PHE A 15 -23.73 -13.79 12.75
C PHE A 15 -24.88 -14.63 13.32
N ASN A 16 -25.85 -13.99 13.96
CA ASN A 16 -27.09 -14.65 14.43
C ASN A 16 -27.98 -15.12 13.27
N ILE A 17 -27.80 -14.56 12.06
CA ILE A 17 -28.57 -14.91 10.88
C ILE A 17 -27.75 -15.88 10.02
N ARG A 18 -27.44 -17.06 10.58
CA ARG A 18 -26.66 -18.12 9.90
C ARG A 18 -27.50 -19.02 8.99
N SER A 19 -28.65 -18.55 8.54
CA SER A 19 -29.49 -19.24 7.57
C SER A 19 -29.11 -18.84 6.14
N VAL A 20 -28.86 -19.82 5.26
CA VAL A 20 -28.59 -19.60 3.82
C VAL A 20 -29.62 -18.66 3.18
N ALA A 21 -30.87 -18.71 3.66
CA ALA A 21 -31.97 -17.85 3.22
C ALA A 21 -31.74 -16.34 3.41
N ALA A 22 -30.87 -15.90 4.32
CA ALA A 22 -30.57 -14.48 4.53
C ALA A 22 -29.31 -13.99 3.82
N LEU A 23 -28.39 -14.91 3.47
CA LEU A 23 -27.23 -14.59 2.64
C LEU A 23 -27.63 -14.31 1.19
N VAL A 24 -28.67 -14.99 0.70
CA VAL A 24 -29.22 -14.80 -0.66
C VAL A 24 -29.72 -13.36 -0.91
N PRO A 25 -30.60 -12.75 -0.08
CA PRO A 25 -31.04 -11.38 -0.29
C PRO A 25 -29.91 -10.36 -0.11
N LEU A 26 -28.94 -10.61 0.78
CA LEU A 26 -27.76 -9.75 0.93
C LEU A 26 -26.89 -9.77 -0.34
N PHE A 27 -26.68 -10.95 -0.92
CA PHE A 27 -25.95 -11.11 -2.17
C PHE A 27 -26.68 -10.44 -3.35
N LEU A 28 -28.00 -10.62 -3.45
CA LEU A 28 -28.82 -9.94 -4.46
C LEU A 28 -28.80 -8.42 -4.29
N LEU A 29 -28.82 -7.92 -3.06
CA LEU A 29 -28.66 -6.50 -2.76
C LEU A 29 -27.29 -5.97 -3.22
N MET A 30 -26.20 -6.72 -2.98
CA MET A 30 -24.87 -6.34 -3.49
C MET A 30 -24.82 -6.31 -5.01
N VAL A 31 -25.39 -7.31 -5.70
CA VAL A 31 -25.43 -7.38 -7.17
C VAL A 31 -26.25 -6.24 -7.76
N THR A 32 -27.40 -5.93 -7.18
CA THR A 32 -28.25 -4.81 -7.63
C THR A 32 -27.57 -3.47 -7.40
N LEU A 33 -26.94 -3.25 -6.24
CA LEU A 33 -26.14 -2.05 -5.98
C LEU A 33 -24.98 -1.91 -6.97
N LEU A 34 -24.28 -3.01 -7.29
CA LEU A 34 -23.22 -3.02 -8.31
C LEU A 34 -23.77 -2.62 -9.69
N GLY A 35 -24.93 -3.17 -10.09
CA GLY A 35 -25.60 -2.83 -11.33
C GLY A 35 -26.03 -1.36 -11.41
N VAL A 36 -26.57 -0.82 -10.30
CA VAL A 36 -26.96 0.59 -10.19
C VAL A 36 -25.73 1.50 -10.26
N CYS A 37 -24.67 1.19 -9.51
CA CYS A 37 -23.41 1.94 -9.57
C CYS A 37 -22.82 1.91 -10.98
N PHE A 38 -22.82 0.76 -11.65
CA PHE A 38 -22.34 0.63 -13.02
C PHE A 38 -23.18 1.45 -14.01
N TYR A 39 -24.50 1.43 -13.87
CA TYR A 39 -25.43 2.20 -14.70
C TYR A 39 -25.22 3.72 -14.53
N LEU A 40 -25.17 4.19 -13.28
CA LEU A 40 -24.94 5.60 -12.94
C LEU A 40 -23.56 6.07 -13.42
N THR A 41 -22.53 5.22 -13.29
CA THR A 41 -21.16 5.53 -13.72
C THR A 41 -21.04 5.64 -15.24
N ARG A 42 -21.76 4.78 -15.99
CA ARG A 42 -21.81 4.87 -17.46
C ARG A 42 -22.46 6.15 -17.98
N GLY A 43 -23.38 6.74 -17.21
CA GLY A 43 -24.02 8.02 -17.58
C GLY A 43 -23.06 9.22 -17.54
N ASN A 44 -21.97 9.13 -16.78
CA ASN A 44 -21.02 10.23 -16.63
C ASN A 44 -19.75 9.99 -17.49
N LYS A 45 -19.61 10.73 -18.60
CA LYS A 45 -18.48 10.61 -19.54
C LYS A 45 -17.10 10.80 -18.89
N GLN A 46 -17.01 11.56 -17.79
CA GLN A 46 -15.75 11.79 -17.07
C GLN A 46 -15.35 10.58 -16.20
N VAL A 47 -16.31 9.83 -15.66
CA VAL A 47 -16.04 8.65 -14.79
C VAL A 47 -16.03 7.36 -15.60
N ALA A 48 -16.77 7.30 -16.71
CA ALA A 48 -16.77 6.16 -17.62
C ALA A 48 -15.38 5.84 -18.20
N SER A 49 -14.53 6.85 -18.41
CA SER A 49 -13.14 6.66 -18.86
C SER A 49 -12.26 6.00 -17.80
N LEU A 50 -12.43 6.35 -16.51
CA LEU A 50 -11.74 5.71 -15.39
C LEU A 50 -12.12 4.22 -15.26
N MET A 51 -13.35 3.88 -15.63
CA MET A 51 -13.83 2.51 -15.57
C MET A 51 -13.08 1.57 -16.51
N TYR A 52 -12.51 2.07 -17.62
CA TYR A 52 -11.62 1.30 -18.50
C TYR A 52 -10.15 1.44 -18.12
N ALA A 53 -9.73 2.64 -17.72
CA ALA A 53 -8.34 2.90 -17.31
C ALA A 53 -7.94 2.16 -16.01
N GLY A 54 -8.89 1.83 -15.15
CA GLY A 54 -8.65 1.16 -13.87
C GLY A 54 -8.40 -0.36 -13.95
N TRP A 55 -8.83 -1.04 -15.02
CA TRP A 55 -8.69 -2.50 -15.14
C TRP A 55 -7.25 -2.98 -15.32
N PRO A 56 -6.45 -2.45 -16.27
CA PRO A 56 -5.06 -2.87 -16.40
C PRO A 56 -4.27 -2.69 -15.10
N PRO A 57 -4.44 -1.57 -14.37
CA PRO A 57 -3.95 -1.42 -13.02
C PRO A 57 -4.36 -2.55 -12.05
N LEU A 58 -5.65 -2.84 -11.92
CA LEU A 58 -6.14 -3.85 -10.98
C LEU A 58 -5.64 -5.26 -11.29
N ILE A 59 -5.64 -5.65 -12.57
CA ILE A 59 -5.17 -6.97 -13.01
C ILE A 59 -3.67 -7.11 -12.75
N PHE A 60 -2.88 -6.06 -13.03
CA PHE A 60 -1.45 -6.07 -12.71
C PHE A 60 -1.22 -6.21 -11.20
N ALA A 61 -1.99 -5.52 -10.36
CA ALA A 61 -1.90 -5.66 -8.91
C ALA A 61 -2.23 -7.09 -8.44
N LEU A 62 -3.23 -7.73 -9.05
CA LEU A 62 -3.61 -9.11 -8.74
C LEU A 62 -2.49 -10.10 -9.09
N VAL A 63 -1.87 -9.95 -10.27
CA VAL A 63 -0.74 -10.78 -10.70
C VAL A 63 0.47 -10.55 -9.79
N ALA A 64 0.76 -9.29 -9.45
CA ALA A 64 1.83 -8.92 -8.52
C ALA A 64 1.67 -9.61 -7.16
N THR A 65 0.49 -9.47 -6.55
CA THR A 65 0.14 -10.09 -5.26
C THR A 65 0.20 -11.61 -5.32
N SER A 66 -0.16 -12.21 -6.47
CA SER A 66 -0.11 -13.66 -6.66
C SER A 66 1.32 -14.18 -6.72
N ILE A 67 2.19 -13.54 -7.52
CA ILE A 67 3.62 -13.89 -7.62
C ILE A 67 4.28 -13.75 -6.24
N ALA A 68 3.97 -12.66 -5.56
CA ALA A 68 4.69 -12.30 -4.38
C ALA A 68 4.16 -13.06 -3.14
N GLY A 69 2.88 -13.45 -3.12
CA GLY A 69 2.34 -14.44 -2.17
C GLY A 69 2.88 -15.87 -2.37
N VAL A 70 3.35 -16.23 -3.58
CA VAL A 70 4.07 -17.49 -3.82
C VAL A 70 5.49 -17.41 -3.29
N LEU A 71 6.18 -16.28 -3.49
CA LEU A 71 7.52 -16.04 -2.94
C LEU A 71 7.50 -16.09 -1.41
N LEU A 72 6.55 -15.40 -0.77
CA LEU A 72 6.37 -15.39 0.67
C LEU A 72 6.22 -16.81 1.26
N ARG A 73 5.46 -17.70 0.60
CA ARG A 73 5.28 -19.09 1.05
C ARG A 73 6.58 -19.89 1.09
N THR A 74 7.55 -19.57 0.23
CA THR A 74 8.81 -20.31 0.15
C THR A 74 9.82 -19.87 1.23
N HIS A 75 9.70 -18.63 1.75
CA HIS A 75 10.69 -18.04 2.67
C HIS A 75 10.16 -17.78 4.09
N VAL A 76 8.85 -17.96 4.32
CA VAL A 76 8.16 -17.70 5.60
C VAL A 76 8.78 -18.41 6.81
N HIS A 77 9.37 -19.60 6.60
CA HIS A 77 9.96 -20.39 7.69
C HIS A 77 11.33 -19.87 8.13
N THR A 78 12.06 -19.15 7.27
CA THR A 78 13.41 -18.66 7.54
C THR A 78 13.40 -17.32 8.29
N PHE A 79 12.31 -16.54 8.17
CA PHE A 79 12.22 -15.18 8.71
C PHE A 79 10.92 -14.88 9.48
N ALA A 80 10.34 -15.88 10.17
CA ALA A 80 9.13 -15.69 10.99
C ALA A 80 9.24 -14.54 12.01
N ALA A 81 10.46 -14.21 12.47
CA ALA A 81 10.73 -13.08 13.35
C ALA A 81 10.48 -11.70 12.70
N LEU A 82 10.47 -11.60 11.37
CA LEU A 82 10.23 -10.37 10.61
C LEU A 82 8.76 -10.16 10.26
N ALA A 83 7.91 -11.19 10.38
CA ALA A 83 6.49 -11.09 10.05
C ALA A 83 5.74 -9.97 10.80
N PRO A 84 6.00 -9.71 12.10
CA PRO A 84 5.39 -8.58 12.81
C PRO A 84 5.78 -7.21 12.24
N LEU A 85 6.89 -7.10 11.52
CA LEU A 85 7.43 -5.86 10.95
C LEU A 85 6.87 -5.54 9.55
N LEU A 86 6.21 -6.49 8.90
CA LEU A 86 5.65 -6.29 7.57
C LEU A 86 4.58 -5.19 7.49
N PRO A 87 3.66 -5.04 8.46
CA PRO A 87 2.66 -3.98 8.42
C PRO A 87 3.29 -2.58 8.44
N VAL A 88 4.32 -2.35 9.27
CA VAL A 88 5.01 -1.05 9.31
C VAL A 88 5.79 -0.82 8.02
N LEU A 89 6.49 -1.84 7.52
CA LEU A 89 7.27 -1.76 6.29
C LEU A 89 6.37 -1.36 5.12
N ASN A 90 5.27 -2.10 4.96
CA ASN A 90 4.33 -1.90 3.86
C ASN A 90 3.61 -0.56 3.97
N GLY A 91 3.22 -0.17 5.18
CA GLY A 91 2.52 1.09 5.42
C GLY A 91 3.42 2.31 5.23
N THR A 92 4.63 2.32 5.79
CA THR A 92 5.45 3.54 5.78
C THR A 92 6.05 3.83 4.40
N ILE A 93 6.62 2.82 3.74
CA ILE A 93 7.31 3.03 2.45
C ILE A 93 6.31 3.42 1.36
N GLY A 94 5.17 2.73 1.26
CA GLY A 94 4.11 3.06 0.30
C GLY A 94 3.56 4.47 0.49
N ASN A 95 3.31 4.87 1.75
CA ASN A 95 2.79 6.20 2.06
C ASN A 95 3.81 7.30 1.77
N VAL A 96 5.07 7.12 2.16
CA VAL A 96 6.13 8.12 1.93
C VAL A 96 6.38 8.33 0.44
N CYS A 97 6.41 7.26 -0.35
CA CYS A 97 6.57 7.36 -1.80
C CYS A 97 5.40 8.10 -2.48
N THR A 98 4.17 7.86 -2.02
CA THR A 98 2.97 8.54 -2.52
C THR A 98 3.01 10.04 -2.18
N ILE A 99 3.33 10.38 -0.93
CA ILE A 99 3.48 11.79 -0.51
C ILE A 99 4.55 12.50 -1.34
N TYR A 100 5.67 11.83 -1.61
CA TYR A 100 6.74 12.39 -2.43
C TYR A 100 6.31 12.60 -3.88
N ALA A 101 5.65 11.61 -4.49
CA ALA A 101 5.13 11.70 -5.85
C ALA A 101 4.08 12.81 -6.01
N SER A 102 3.12 12.91 -5.08
CA SER A 102 2.09 13.96 -5.12
C SER A 102 2.66 15.36 -4.92
N ARG A 103 3.70 15.52 -4.09
CA ARG A 103 4.42 16.80 -3.98
C ARG A 103 5.05 17.20 -5.32
N ILE A 104 5.80 16.28 -5.94
CA ILE A 104 6.41 16.51 -7.24
C ILE A 104 5.36 16.86 -8.30
N SER A 105 4.25 16.12 -8.36
CA SER A 105 3.17 16.40 -9.32
C SER A 105 2.55 17.77 -9.09
N THR A 106 2.30 18.15 -7.83
CA THR A 106 1.73 19.46 -7.48
C THR A 106 2.65 20.59 -7.93
N HIS A 107 3.96 20.45 -7.68
CA HIS A 107 4.93 21.47 -8.08
C HIS A 107 5.10 21.58 -9.60
N LEU A 108 5.02 20.45 -10.31
CA LEU A 108 5.00 20.40 -11.78
C LEU A 108 3.76 21.11 -12.36
N HIS A 109 2.57 20.84 -11.81
CA HIS A 109 1.33 21.51 -12.23
C HIS A 109 1.32 23.00 -11.90
N ALA A 110 1.90 23.40 -10.76
CA ALA A 110 2.04 24.81 -10.38
C ALA A 110 3.08 25.57 -11.22
N GLY A 111 3.82 24.90 -12.12
CA GLY A 111 4.91 25.50 -12.89
C GLY A 111 6.10 25.96 -12.04
N THR A 112 6.19 25.45 -10.80
CA THR A 112 7.23 25.84 -9.85
C THR A 112 8.39 24.84 -9.85
N CYS A 113 9.62 25.31 -9.63
CA CYS A 113 10.77 24.43 -9.49
C CYS A 113 10.82 23.82 -8.08
N GLU A 114 10.51 22.54 -7.93
CA GLU A 114 10.71 21.86 -6.65
C GLU A 114 12.17 21.48 -6.41
N ARG A 115 12.63 21.67 -5.17
CA ARG A 115 13.90 21.12 -4.72
C ARG A 115 13.70 19.65 -4.32
N TYR A 116 13.92 18.75 -5.27
CA TYR A 116 13.73 17.30 -5.07
C TYR A 116 14.57 16.73 -3.92
N ASN A 117 15.87 17.08 -3.87
CA ASN A 117 16.81 16.44 -2.95
C ASN A 117 16.48 16.71 -1.47
N PRO A 118 16.22 17.95 -1.00
CA PRO A 118 15.84 18.20 0.38
C PRO A 118 14.57 17.46 0.81
N VAL A 119 13.52 17.46 -0.03
CA VAL A 119 12.25 16.80 0.30
C VAL A 119 12.44 15.29 0.45
N MET A 120 13.23 14.68 -0.45
CA MET A 120 13.58 13.26 -0.38
C MET A 120 14.29 12.91 0.93
N TRP A 121 15.28 13.71 1.33
CA TRP A 121 16.03 13.48 2.57
C TRP A 121 15.19 13.70 3.83
N ILE A 122 14.31 14.71 3.84
CA ILE A 122 13.39 14.94 4.95
C ILE A 122 12.46 13.73 5.12
N LEU A 123 11.87 13.24 4.03
CA LEU A 123 10.98 12.08 4.06
C LEU A 123 11.71 10.81 4.49
N PHE A 124 12.94 10.61 4.01
CA PHE A 124 13.81 9.51 4.43
C PHE A 124 14.11 9.56 5.93
N SER A 125 14.55 10.73 6.43
CA SER A 125 14.93 10.91 7.83
C SER A 125 13.77 10.77 8.80
N ILE A 126 12.57 11.20 8.44
CA ILE A 126 11.38 11.06 9.29
C ILE A 126 10.94 9.60 9.44
N ASN A 127 11.23 8.73 8.46
CA ASN A 127 10.78 7.35 8.51
C ASN A 127 11.68 6.43 9.35
N LEU A 128 13.01 6.69 9.39
CA LEU A 128 13.93 5.93 10.24
C LEU A 128 13.50 5.82 11.72
N PRO A 129 13.12 6.90 12.42
CA PRO A 129 12.66 6.79 13.81
C PRO A 129 11.32 6.04 13.94
N VAL A 130 10.46 6.06 12.92
CA VAL A 130 9.22 5.27 12.91
C VAL A 130 9.53 3.78 12.93
N HIS A 131 10.49 3.33 12.12
CA HIS A 131 10.93 1.94 12.11
C HIS A 131 11.57 1.53 13.45
N TRP A 132 12.40 2.39 14.04
CA TRP A 132 13.01 2.10 15.35
C TRP A 132 12.00 2.03 16.47
N PHE A 133 11.03 2.95 16.50
CA PHE A 133 9.95 2.92 17.46
C PHE A 133 9.13 1.62 17.33
N PHE A 134 8.85 1.20 16.10
CA PHE A 134 8.10 -0.03 15.86
C PHE A 134 8.90 -1.29 16.22
N LEU A 135 10.20 -1.32 15.95
CA LEU A 135 11.05 -2.43 16.41
C LEU A 135 11.08 -2.52 17.95
N LEU A 136 11.16 -1.39 18.63
CA LEU A 136 11.10 -1.33 20.10
C LEU A 136 9.75 -1.83 20.62
N PHE A 137 8.66 -1.47 19.96
CA PHE A 137 7.32 -1.98 20.25
C PHE A 137 7.24 -3.51 20.11
N VAL A 138 7.76 -4.09 19.02
CA VAL A 138 7.81 -5.55 18.80
C VAL A 138 8.69 -6.24 19.84
N HIS A 139 9.80 -5.61 20.23
CA HIS A 139 10.71 -6.13 21.27
C HIS A 139 10.03 -6.19 22.64
N ILE A 140 9.38 -5.11 23.08
CA ILE A 140 8.67 -5.06 24.37
C ILE A 140 7.55 -6.09 24.45
N LEU A 141 6.80 -6.26 23.35
CA LEU A 141 5.66 -7.17 23.31
C LEU A 141 6.02 -8.63 23.04
N HIS A 142 7.32 -8.97 22.91
CA HIS A 142 7.80 -10.33 22.65
C HIS A 142 7.09 -10.99 21.44
N LEU A 143 6.70 -10.19 20.44
CA LEU A 143 5.93 -10.66 19.29
C LEU A 143 6.80 -11.44 18.28
N ALA A 144 8.11 -11.20 18.30
CA ALA A 144 9.06 -11.97 17.51
C ALA A 144 9.37 -13.28 18.24
N HIS A 145 9.06 -14.42 17.62
CA HIS A 145 9.31 -15.77 18.15
C HIS A 145 10.80 -16.17 18.06
N GLY A 146 11.69 -15.28 18.48
CA GLY A 146 13.15 -15.46 18.49
C GLY A 146 13.81 -14.27 19.20
N SER A 147 15.02 -14.47 19.75
CA SER A 147 15.78 -13.37 20.33
C SER A 147 16.09 -12.32 19.25
N LEU A 148 15.46 -11.14 19.36
CA LEU A 148 15.80 -9.96 18.57
C LEU A 148 17.21 -9.52 18.93
N ASP A 149 18.19 -10.17 18.28
CA ASP A 149 19.59 -9.87 18.46
C ASP A 149 19.90 -8.48 17.88
N TRP A 150 20.86 -7.77 18.48
CA TRP A 150 21.32 -6.47 17.98
C TRP A 150 21.70 -6.51 16.48
N LYS A 151 22.21 -7.66 16.01
CA LYS A 151 22.54 -7.90 14.60
C LYS A 151 21.32 -7.82 13.69
N LEU A 152 20.19 -8.39 14.10
CA LEU A 152 18.93 -8.36 13.34
C LEU A 152 18.37 -6.94 13.29
N TRP A 153 18.53 -6.18 14.38
CA TRP A 153 18.14 -4.76 14.45
C TRP A 153 18.90 -3.90 13.44
N CYS A 154 20.23 -4.05 13.39
CA CYS A 154 21.09 -3.37 12.42
C CYS A 154 20.77 -3.79 10.99
N LEU A 155 20.68 -5.10 10.72
CA LEU A 155 20.40 -5.63 9.39
C LEU A 155 19.03 -5.18 8.86
N TYR A 156 18.00 -5.22 9.70
CA TYR A 156 16.67 -4.74 9.32
C TYR A 156 16.69 -3.24 9.01
N THR A 157 17.34 -2.44 9.86
CA THR A 157 17.41 -0.99 9.66
C THR A 157 18.14 -0.63 8.36
N THR A 158 19.26 -1.31 8.05
CA THR A 158 20.00 -1.06 6.81
C THR A 158 19.22 -1.51 5.58
N ALA A 159 18.58 -2.69 5.63
CA ALA A 159 17.73 -3.16 4.53
C ALA A 159 16.56 -2.19 4.27
N CYS A 160 15.86 -1.75 5.32
CA CYS A 160 14.79 -0.76 5.20
C CYS A 160 15.28 0.56 4.59
N ALA A 161 16.44 1.05 5.03
CA ALA A 161 17.01 2.29 4.51
C ALA A 161 17.33 2.18 3.01
N ILE A 162 17.94 1.07 2.57
CA ILE A 162 18.26 0.82 1.15
C ILE A 162 16.98 0.77 0.32
N ILE A 163 16.01 -0.02 0.75
CA ILE A 163 14.74 -0.21 0.03
C ILE A 163 13.98 1.12 -0.07
N MET A 164 13.89 1.85 1.04
CA MET A 164 13.21 3.14 1.08
C MET A 164 13.87 4.17 0.17
N LEU A 165 15.20 4.25 0.17
CA LEU A 165 15.94 5.14 -0.72
C LEU A 165 15.70 4.77 -2.20
N GLY A 166 15.74 3.48 -2.53
CA GLY A 166 15.44 2.99 -3.87
C GLY A 166 14.04 3.37 -4.35
N MET A 167 13.03 3.21 -3.48
CA MET A 167 11.65 3.56 -3.79
C MET A 167 11.42 5.07 -3.92
N LEU A 168 12.08 5.90 -3.12
CA LEU A 168 12.04 7.35 -3.26
C LEU A 168 12.69 7.84 -4.56
N LEU A 169 13.84 7.28 -4.93
CA LEU A 169 14.52 7.59 -6.20
C LEU A 169 13.66 7.20 -7.40
N LEU A 170 13.03 6.02 -7.33
CA LEU A 170 12.11 5.57 -8.36
C LEU A 170 10.88 6.48 -8.46
N ALA A 171 10.26 6.87 -7.35
CA ALA A 171 9.12 7.79 -7.34
C ALA A 171 9.46 9.10 -8.06
N ARG A 172 10.63 9.67 -7.79
CA ARG A 172 11.11 10.84 -8.54
C ARG A 172 11.24 10.56 -10.03
N TYR A 173 11.90 9.47 -10.42
CA TYR A 173 12.15 9.15 -11.82
C TYR A 173 10.84 8.93 -12.59
N LEU A 174 9.89 8.19 -12.02
CA LEU A 174 8.59 7.92 -12.63
C LEU A 174 7.76 9.17 -12.78
N THR A 175 7.64 9.98 -11.73
CA THR A 175 6.81 11.21 -11.76
C THR A 175 7.30 12.17 -12.84
N VAL A 176 8.61 12.42 -12.88
CA VAL A 176 9.23 13.30 -13.89
C VAL A 176 9.21 12.67 -15.29
N GLY A 177 9.40 11.35 -15.38
CA GLY A 177 9.38 10.61 -16.64
C GLY A 177 8.00 10.59 -17.31
N LEU A 178 6.94 10.41 -16.52
CA LEU A 178 5.55 10.47 -16.98
C LEU A 178 5.17 11.88 -17.43
N TRP A 179 5.58 12.90 -16.67
CA TRP A 179 5.37 14.30 -17.03
C TRP A 179 6.00 14.64 -18.40
N LYS A 180 7.25 14.21 -18.64
CA LYS A 180 7.93 14.39 -19.93
C LYS A 180 7.22 13.69 -21.10
N ARG A 181 6.37 12.71 -20.83
CA ARG A 181 5.59 11.97 -21.83
C ARG A 181 4.13 12.47 -21.96
N ASN A 182 3.80 13.63 -21.38
CA ASN A 182 2.45 14.22 -21.34
C ASN A 182 1.40 13.33 -20.63
N TYR A 183 1.81 12.47 -19.70
CA TYR A 183 0.90 11.74 -18.82
C TYR A 183 0.83 12.42 -17.46
N ASP A 184 -0.39 12.56 -16.93
CA ASP A 184 -0.63 13.14 -15.60
C ASP A 184 -0.05 12.22 -14.50
N PRO A 185 1.01 12.65 -13.79
CA PRO A 185 1.68 11.83 -12.80
C PRO A 185 0.76 11.40 -11.66
N ASP A 186 -0.22 12.21 -11.26
CA ASP A 186 -1.09 11.89 -10.12
C ASP A 186 -1.98 10.66 -10.40
N ASN A 187 -2.39 10.49 -11.65
CA ASN A 187 -3.25 9.39 -12.08
C ASN A 187 -2.50 8.06 -12.27
N TYR A 188 -1.22 8.10 -12.65
CA TYR A 188 -0.45 6.90 -13.02
C TYR A 188 0.64 6.51 -12.02
N THR A 189 1.22 7.49 -11.32
CA THR A 189 2.40 7.26 -10.47
C THR A 189 2.02 6.56 -9.17
N ASN A 190 0.96 6.99 -8.50
CA ASN A 190 0.52 6.42 -7.22
C ASN A 190 0.14 4.93 -7.35
N PRO A 191 -0.69 4.51 -8.33
CA PRO A 191 -0.99 3.09 -8.52
C PRO A 191 0.24 2.26 -8.89
N PHE A 192 1.17 2.83 -9.67
CA PHE A 192 2.39 2.14 -10.08
C PHE A 192 3.35 1.94 -8.90
N LEU A 193 3.58 2.98 -8.10
CA LEU A 193 4.45 2.93 -6.93
C LEU A 193 3.94 1.91 -5.90
N TYR A 194 2.65 1.90 -5.62
CA TYR A 194 2.06 0.96 -4.68
C TYR A 194 2.24 -0.50 -5.15
N ARG A 195 2.11 -0.75 -6.46
CA ARG A 195 2.30 -2.10 -7.03
C ARG A 195 3.74 -2.57 -6.97
N LEU A 196 4.67 -1.75 -7.42
CA LEU A 196 6.06 -2.15 -7.37
C LEU A 196 6.50 -2.35 -5.92
N TRP A 197 6.02 -1.48 -5.03
CA TRP A 197 6.24 -1.64 -3.60
C TRP A 197 5.75 -3.00 -3.10
N THR A 198 4.51 -3.38 -3.40
CA THR A 198 3.97 -4.70 -3.00
C THR A 198 4.81 -5.87 -3.53
N MET A 199 5.32 -5.78 -4.76
CA MET A 199 6.23 -6.81 -5.30
C MET A 199 7.54 -6.87 -4.50
N VAL A 200 8.16 -5.72 -4.25
CA VAL A 200 9.46 -5.66 -3.56
C VAL A 200 9.33 -6.11 -2.10
N SER A 201 8.29 -5.67 -1.39
CA SER A 201 8.08 -6.04 0.02
C SER A 201 7.89 -7.54 0.22
N GLU A 202 7.27 -8.21 -0.73
CA GLU A 202 6.99 -9.65 -0.66
C GLU A 202 8.15 -10.50 -1.21
N THR A 203 9.08 -9.91 -1.98
CA THR A 203 10.35 -10.57 -2.37
C THR A 203 11.46 -10.47 -1.33
N THR A 204 11.36 -9.53 -0.39
CA THR A 204 12.40 -9.23 0.62
C THR A 204 12.18 -9.95 1.95
N THR A 205 11.16 -10.80 2.03
CA THR A 205 10.82 -11.71 3.15
C THR A 205 11.10 -13.15 2.79
#